data_AF-E8UB34-F1
#
_entry.id   AF-E8UB34-F1
#
_cell.length_a   1.000
_cell.length_b   1.000
_cell.length_c   1.000
_cell.angle_alpha   90.00
_cell.angle_beta   90.00
_cell.angle_gamma   90.00
#
_symmetry.space_group_name_H-M   'P 1'
#
loop_
_entity.id
_entity.type
_entity.pdbx_description
1 polymer ?
#
loop_
_entity_poly.entity_id
_entity_poly.type
_entity_poly.pdbx_seq_one_letter_code
_entity_poly.pdbx_strand_id
1 'polypeptide(L)'
;MTRAALLASLAALGVAGAASTTSYYPYTAGKRWAYSNGEVQVVGAARTVRGLPVTPVAHQVGGKTVTEDLLEVRADGVYLRGILAGGNVNAWYNPPLLVYPSGPLTPGTRWESASGRVRLAGRVMGQQALSTAGGRYNTLVIRTDLTTGAGTTTQYQYFVPGLGTVRYATADGSSIDLTR
;
A
#
# COMPACT_ATOMS: atom_id res chain seq x y z
N MET A 1 -50.06 -53.14 1.79
CA MET A 1 -48.66 -52.85 2.12
C MET A 1 -48.08 -52.02 0.97
N THR A 2 -48.02 -50.68 1.10
CA THR A 2 -46.79 -49.89 1.36
C THR A 2 -45.76 -50.04 0.22
N ARG A 3 -45.30 -49.02 -0.54
CA ARG A 3 -44.99 -47.62 -0.23
C ARG A 3 -44.99 -46.76 -1.51
N ALA A 4 -45.40 -45.49 -1.35
CA ALA A 4 -45.17 -44.40 -2.28
C ALA A 4 -43.68 -44.01 -2.32
N ALA A 5 -43.16 -43.65 -3.50
CA ALA A 5 -41.85 -43.02 -3.66
C ALA A 5 -42.07 -41.59 -4.16
N LEU A 6 -41.83 -40.63 -3.26
CA LEU A 6 -41.86 -39.19 -3.53
C LEU A 6 -40.49 -38.80 -4.13
N LEU A 7 -40.48 -38.33 -5.38
CA LEU A 7 -39.31 -37.69 -5.99
C LEU A 7 -39.20 -36.26 -5.46
N ALA A 8 -38.19 -36.02 -4.61
CA ALA A 8 -37.82 -34.67 -4.17
C ALA A 8 -36.73 -34.11 -5.08
N SER A 9 -37.08 -33.10 -5.87
CA SER A 9 -36.16 -32.33 -6.71
C SER A 9 -35.33 -31.38 -5.84
N LEU A 10 -34.02 -31.62 -5.73
CA LEU A 10 -33.07 -30.70 -5.10
C LEU A 10 -32.74 -29.55 -6.08
N ALA A 11 -33.31 -28.37 -5.84
CA ALA A 11 -32.87 -27.14 -6.48
C ALA A 11 -31.61 -26.63 -5.77
N ALA A 12 -30.45 -26.77 -6.41
CA ALA A 12 -29.21 -26.18 -5.94
C ALA A 12 -29.19 -24.67 -6.26
N LEU A 13 -29.43 -23.82 -5.24
CA LEU A 13 -29.09 -22.41 -5.30
C LEU A 13 -27.57 -22.25 -5.27
N GLY A 14 -26.96 -22.09 -6.45
CA GLY A 14 -25.59 -21.61 -6.57
C GLY A 14 -25.54 -20.11 -6.27
N VAL A 15 -25.30 -19.74 -5.02
CA VAL A 15 -24.93 -18.36 -4.68
C VAL A 15 -23.48 -18.19 -5.12
N ALA A 16 -23.28 -17.59 -6.29
CA ALA A 16 -21.97 -17.15 -6.74
C ALA A 16 -21.51 -16.04 -5.78
N GLY A 17 -20.73 -16.42 -4.75
CA GLY A 17 -20.01 -15.47 -3.93
C GLY A 17 -19.04 -14.71 -4.83
N ALA A 18 -19.30 -13.42 -5.05
CA ALA A 18 -18.34 -12.53 -5.68
C ALA A 18 -17.09 -12.52 -4.79
N ALA A 19 -16.06 -13.25 -5.21
CA ALA A 19 -14.75 -13.15 -4.59
C ALA A 19 -14.27 -11.71 -4.82
N SER A 20 -14.31 -10.89 -3.76
CA SER A 20 -13.63 -9.60 -3.75
C SER A 20 -12.15 -9.89 -4.00
N THR A 21 -11.67 -9.61 -5.21
CA THR A 21 -10.24 -9.66 -5.51
C THR A 21 -9.61 -8.53 -4.72
N THR A 22 -9.17 -8.81 -3.49
CA THR A 22 -8.40 -7.84 -2.70
C THR A 22 -7.19 -7.44 -3.52
N SER A 23 -7.16 -6.19 -3.98
CA SER A 23 -6.03 -5.65 -4.74
C SER A 23 -4.74 -5.87 -3.96
N TYR A 24 -3.70 -6.39 -4.61
CA TYR A 24 -2.41 -6.70 -3.98
C TYR A 24 -1.87 -5.49 -3.20
N TYR A 25 -2.12 -4.28 -3.73
CA TYR A 25 -1.91 -3.03 -3.02
C TYR A 25 -3.25 -2.33 -2.71
N PRO A 26 -3.51 -1.93 -1.46
CA PRO A 26 -4.85 -1.55 -1.00
C PRO A 26 -5.23 -0.08 -1.27
N TYR A 27 -5.10 0.41 -2.52
CA TYR A 27 -5.40 1.81 -2.87
C TYR A 27 -6.88 2.10 -3.18
N THR A 28 -7.80 1.34 -2.59
CA THR A 28 -9.23 1.64 -2.70
C THR A 28 -9.57 2.83 -1.83
N ALA A 29 -10.29 3.81 -2.38
CA ALA A 29 -10.77 4.97 -1.63
C ALA A 29 -11.51 4.55 -0.34
N GLY A 30 -11.27 5.29 0.74
CA GLY A 30 -11.83 5.02 2.07
C GLY A 30 -11.02 4.02 2.92
N LYS A 31 -10.01 3.34 2.36
CA LYS A 31 -9.06 2.56 3.17
C LYS A 31 -8.28 3.48 4.12
N ARG A 32 -8.01 2.97 5.33
CA ARG A 32 -7.41 3.73 6.42
C ARG A 32 -6.52 2.82 7.27
N TRP A 33 -5.37 3.35 7.71
CA TRP A 33 -4.43 2.67 8.62
C TRP A 33 -3.99 3.62 9.71
N ALA A 34 -4.09 3.21 10.97
CA ALA A 34 -3.59 3.97 12.11
C ALA A 34 -2.30 3.35 12.65
N TYR A 35 -1.30 4.18 12.91
CA TYR A 35 0.02 3.76 13.33
C TYR A 35 0.35 4.22 14.75
N SER A 36 1.31 3.54 15.39
CA SER A 36 1.68 3.75 16.80
C SER A 36 2.27 5.13 17.11
N ASN A 37 2.74 5.86 16.09
CA ASN A 37 3.17 7.26 16.20
C ASN A 37 2.02 8.27 16.17
N GLY A 38 0.76 7.80 16.11
CA GLY A 38 -0.43 8.64 15.98
C GLY A 38 -0.72 9.11 14.54
N GLU A 39 0.08 8.67 13.57
CA GLU A 39 -0.22 8.90 12.15
C GLU A 39 -1.41 8.05 11.71
N VAL A 40 -2.25 8.63 10.87
CA VAL A 40 -3.28 7.90 10.16
C VAL A 40 -3.19 8.17 8.67
N GLN A 41 -3.04 7.09 7.90
CA GLN A 41 -3.05 7.14 6.44
C GLN A 41 -4.47 6.90 5.93
N VAL A 42 -4.92 7.69 4.95
CA VAL A 42 -6.25 7.58 4.35
C VAL A 42 -6.15 7.65 2.83
N VAL A 43 -6.70 6.65 2.15
CA VAL A 43 -6.83 6.69 0.69
C VAL A 43 -8.04 7.55 0.32
N GLY A 44 -7.81 8.65 -0.38
CA GLY A 44 -8.87 9.49 -0.91
C GLY A 44 -9.44 8.97 -2.23
N ALA A 45 -10.52 9.59 -2.69
CA ALA A 45 -11.04 9.36 -4.03
C ALA A 45 -10.04 9.85 -5.08
N ALA A 46 -9.94 9.13 -6.20
CA ALA A 46 -9.13 9.56 -7.32
C ALA A 46 -9.60 10.95 -7.81
N ARG A 47 -8.65 11.82 -8.13
CA ARG A 47 -8.90 13.18 -8.63
C ARG A 47 -7.86 13.59 -9.65
N THR A 48 -8.18 14.58 -10.47
CA THR A 48 -7.26 15.14 -11.44
C THR A 48 -6.40 16.23 -10.80
N VAL A 49 -5.08 16.09 -10.90
CA VAL A 49 -4.11 17.12 -10.48
C VAL A 49 -3.19 17.39 -11.68
N ARG A 50 -3.06 18.65 -12.09
CA ARG A 50 -2.27 19.05 -13.27
C ARG A 50 -2.61 18.24 -14.54
N GLY A 51 -3.89 17.93 -14.73
CA GLY A 51 -4.38 17.18 -15.90
C GLY A 51 -4.18 15.65 -15.84
N LEU A 52 -3.61 15.11 -14.76
CA LEU A 52 -3.42 13.67 -14.60
C LEU A 52 -4.28 13.08 -13.47
N PRO A 53 -4.88 11.90 -13.66
CA PRO A 53 -5.61 11.21 -12.60
C PRO A 53 -4.65 10.65 -11.56
N VAL A 54 -4.88 10.97 -10.29
CA VAL A 54 -4.08 10.49 -9.16
C VAL A 54 -4.98 10.03 -8.02
N THR A 55 -4.53 9.03 -7.27
CA THR A 55 -5.15 8.57 -6.02
C THR A 55 -4.36 9.15 -4.85
N PRO A 56 -4.91 10.11 -4.08
CA PRO A 56 -4.20 10.68 -2.95
C PRO A 56 -4.19 9.72 -1.76
N VAL A 57 -3.06 9.60 -1.07
CA VAL A 57 -2.94 8.98 0.26
C VAL A 57 -2.57 10.06 1.25
N ALA A 58 -3.52 10.47 2.08
CA ALA A 58 -3.33 11.52 3.07
C ALA A 58 -2.67 10.96 4.33
N HIS A 59 -1.60 11.61 4.79
CA HIS A 59 -0.93 11.34 6.05
C HIS A 59 -1.41 12.33 7.10
N GLN A 60 -2.17 11.85 8.08
CA GLN A 60 -2.82 12.68 9.09
C GLN A 60 -2.14 12.53 10.44
N VAL A 61 -1.87 13.64 11.14
CA VAL A 61 -1.39 13.65 12.52
C VAL A 61 -2.29 14.56 13.33
N GLY A 62 -2.80 14.07 14.47
CA GLY A 62 -3.77 14.83 15.28
C GLY A 62 -5.05 15.21 14.50
N GLY A 63 -5.46 14.36 13.55
CA GLY A 63 -6.64 14.58 12.70
C GLY A 63 -6.45 15.57 11.55
N LYS A 64 -5.26 16.14 11.38
CA LYS A 64 -4.95 17.09 10.28
C LYS A 64 -4.05 16.43 9.24
N THR A 65 -4.39 16.58 7.97
CA THR A 65 -3.51 16.17 6.87
C THR A 65 -2.24 17.02 6.86
N VAL A 66 -1.10 16.36 7.02
CA VAL A 66 0.24 16.98 6.96
C VAL A 66 0.76 16.94 5.53
N THR A 67 0.66 15.77 4.89
CA THR A 67 1.02 15.54 3.48
C THR A 67 0.00 14.66 2.78
N GLU A 68 -0.03 14.69 1.45
CA GLU A 68 -0.67 13.67 0.62
C GLU A 68 0.29 13.18 -0.45
N ASP A 69 0.46 11.86 -0.52
CA ASP A 69 1.14 11.22 -1.66
C ASP A 69 0.15 11.11 -2.82
N LEU A 70 0.51 11.63 -3.99
CA LEU A 70 -0.30 11.55 -5.21
C LEU A 70 0.15 10.35 -6.03
N LEU A 71 -0.61 9.25 -5.92
CA LEU A 71 -0.26 7.99 -6.57
C LEU A 71 -0.89 7.86 -7.96
N GLU A 72 -0.09 7.44 -8.94
CA GLU A 72 -0.57 6.89 -10.19
C GLU A 72 -0.57 5.36 -10.07
N VAL A 73 -1.77 4.76 -10.07
CA VAL A 73 -1.92 3.32 -10.12
C VAL A 73 -2.05 2.91 -11.58
N ARG A 74 -1.11 2.08 -12.04
CA ARG A 74 -1.02 1.58 -13.41
C ARG A 74 -1.06 0.06 -13.42
N ALA A 75 -1.16 -0.54 -14.60
CA ALA A 75 -1.14 -2.00 -14.75
C ALA A 75 0.22 -2.61 -14.34
N ASP A 76 1.31 -1.88 -14.54
CA ASP A 76 2.69 -2.30 -14.28
C ASP A 76 3.20 -1.92 -12.88
N GLY A 77 2.44 -1.15 -12.11
CA GLY A 77 2.84 -0.80 -10.76
C GLY A 77 2.16 0.45 -10.21
N VAL A 78 2.74 0.92 -9.11
CA VAL A 78 2.25 2.05 -8.33
C VAL A 78 3.35 3.08 -8.27
N TYR A 79 3.03 4.29 -8.70
CA TYR A 79 4.01 5.35 -8.87
C TYR A 79 3.64 6.56 -8.02
N LEU A 80 4.64 7.17 -7.37
CA LEU A 80 4.51 8.46 -6.74
C LEU A 80 4.71 9.54 -7.81
N ARG A 81 3.63 10.26 -8.15
CA ARG A 81 3.68 11.39 -9.08
C ARG A 81 4.01 12.71 -8.39
N GLY A 82 3.57 12.88 -7.15
CA GLY A 82 3.83 14.13 -6.44
C GLY A 82 3.46 14.06 -4.97
N ILE A 83 3.80 15.13 -4.26
CA ILE A 83 3.51 15.29 -2.83
C ILE A 83 2.80 16.62 -2.66
N LEU A 84 1.64 16.59 -2.00
CA LEU A 84 1.00 17.78 -1.46
C LEU A 84 1.45 17.99 -0.02
N ALA A 85 1.75 19.22 0.37
CA ALA A 85 1.84 19.59 1.78
C ALA A 85 1.26 20.99 1.98
N GLY A 86 0.48 21.18 3.05
CA GLY A 86 -0.24 22.44 3.27
C GLY A 86 -1.17 22.82 2.11
N GLY A 87 -1.71 21.84 1.38
CA GLY A 87 -2.60 22.04 0.23
C GLY A 87 -1.90 22.38 -1.09
N ASN A 88 -0.58 22.53 -1.11
CA ASN A 88 0.18 22.89 -2.31
C ASN A 88 0.98 21.69 -2.85
N VAL A 89 1.16 21.63 -4.17
CA VAL A 89 2.07 20.68 -4.83
C VAL A 89 3.51 21.10 -4.55
N ASN A 90 4.11 20.46 -3.54
CA ASN A 90 5.50 20.71 -3.14
C ASN A 90 6.49 19.93 -4.00
N ALA A 91 6.09 18.76 -4.49
CA ALA A 91 6.90 17.96 -5.41
C ALA A 91 6.04 17.42 -6.55
N TRP A 92 6.61 17.42 -7.76
CA TRP A 92 6.03 16.80 -8.93
C TRP A 92 7.13 16.07 -9.70
N TYR A 93 7.06 14.74 -9.71
CA TYR A 93 8.06 13.87 -10.32
C TYR A 93 7.71 13.61 -11.78
N ASN A 94 8.65 13.84 -12.69
CA ASN A 94 8.50 13.51 -14.10
C ASN A 94 9.85 13.02 -14.67
N PRO A 95 10.02 11.72 -14.91
CA PRO A 95 9.04 10.64 -14.77
C PRO A 95 8.62 10.38 -13.30
N PRO A 96 7.48 9.74 -13.02
CA PRO A 96 7.08 9.46 -11.64
C PRO A 96 7.94 8.35 -11.02
N LEU A 97 8.04 8.32 -9.70
CA LEU A 97 8.87 7.35 -8.99
C LEU A 97 8.09 6.04 -8.75
N LEU A 98 8.64 4.90 -9.14
CA LEU A 98 8.07 3.57 -8.91
C LEU A 98 8.16 3.20 -7.42
N VAL A 99 7.03 3.22 -6.73
CA VAL A 99 6.91 2.83 -5.31
C VAL A 99 6.89 1.31 -5.18
N TYR A 100 6.04 0.65 -5.97
CA TYR A 100 5.97 -0.80 -6.06
C TYR A 100 5.74 -1.24 -7.51
N PRO A 101 6.47 -2.24 -8.04
CA PRO A 101 6.11 -2.87 -9.31
C PRO A 101 4.81 -3.66 -9.16
N SER A 102 4.26 -4.18 -10.26
CA SER A 102 3.13 -5.10 -10.20
C SER A 102 3.45 -6.30 -9.28
N GLY A 103 2.51 -6.65 -8.40
CA GLY A 103 2.61 -7.88 -7.61
C GLY A 103 2.35 -9.14 -8.47
N PRO A 104 2.58 -10.34 -7.90
CA PRO A 104 3.08 -10.58 -6.55
C PRO A 104 4.60 -10.33 -6.44
N LEU A 105 5.03 -9.79 -5.30
CA LEU A 105 6.44 -9.61 -4.99
C LEU A 105 7.01 -10.85 -4.31
N THR A 106 8.25 -11.21 -4.63
CA THR A 106 8.96 -12.34 -4.03
C THR A 106 10.32 -11.90 -3.48
N PRO A 107 10.89 -12.60 -2.47
CA PRO A 107 12.24 -12.34 -1.99
C PRO A 107 13.27 -12.23 -3.12
N GLY A 108 14.08 -11.18 -3.10
CA GLY A 108 15.05 -10.88 -4.15
C GLY A 108 14.56 -9.95 -5.26
N THR A 109 13.24 -9.71 -5.37
CA THR A 109 12.66 -8.71 -6.28
C THR A 109 13.29 -7.34 -5.97
N ARG A 110 13.71 -6.63 -7.02
CA ARG A 110 14.35 -5.32 -6.96
C ARG A 110 13.74 -4.38 -7.99
N TRP A 111 13.65 -3.11 -7.67
CA TRP A 111 13.25 -2.07 -8.60
C TRP A 111 13.91 -0.75 -8.24
N GLU A 112 13.97 0.14 -9.23
CA GLU A 112 14.46 1.49 -9.05
C GLU A 112 13.77 2.45 -10.00
N SER A 113 13.75 3.72 -9.62
CA SER A 113 13.28 4.82 -10.45
C SER A 113 13.95 6.11 -10.04
N ALA A 114 13.94 7.10 -10.92
CA ALA A 114 14.51 8.41 -10.62
C ALA A 114 13.71 9.52 -11.31
N SER A 115 13.69 10.70 -10.67
CA SER A 115 13.14 11.94 -11.21
C SER A 115 14.08 13.08 -10.82
N GLY A 116 14.82 13.60 -11.81
CA GLY A 116 15.87 14.58 -11.54
C GLY A 116 16.92 14.03 -10.58
N ARG A 117 17.13 14.70 -9.45
CA ARG A 117 18.10 14.30 -8.40
C ARG A 117 17.53 13.36 -7.34
N VAL A 118 16.27 12.95 -7.48
CA VAL A 118 15.62 12.03 -6.55
C VAL A 118 15.64 10.63 -7.15
N ARG A 119 16.12 9.65 -6.39
CA ARG A 119 16.13 8.23 -6.77
C ARG A 119 15.49 7.41 -5.66
N LEU A 120 14.60 6.51 -6.06
CA LEU A 120 13.92 5.57 -5.17
C LEU A 120 14.29 4.16 -5.62
N ALA A 121 14.84 3.36 -4.71
CA ALA A 121 15.16 1.96 -4.95
C ALA A 121 14.47 1.08 -3.90
N GLY A 122 13.92 -0.05 -4.33
CA GLY A 122 13.25 -1.01 -3.47
C GLY A 122 13.80 -2.42 -3.66
N ARG A 123 13.83 -3.20 -2.58
CA ARG A 123 14.21 -4.62 -2.60
C ARG A 123 13.41 -5.41 -1.58
N VAL A 124 12.82 -6.51 -2.00
CA VAL A 124 12.28 -7.52 -1.07
C VAL A 124 13.44 -8.31 -0.49
N MET A 125 13.67 -8.16 0.81
CA MET A 125 14.74 -8.79 1.55
C MET A 125 14.42 -10.25 1.92
N GLY A 126 13.15 -10.54 2.19
CA GLY A 126 12.70 -11.84 2.64
C GLY A 126 11.29 -11.79 3.20
N GLN A 127 10.92 -12.85 3.92
CA GLN A 127 9.68 -12.92 4.69
C GLN A 127 10.00 -12.94 6.18
N GLN A 128 9.15 -12.30 6.98
CA GLN A 128 9.28 -12.30 8.44
C GLN A 128 7.90 -12.35 9.09
N ALA A 129 7.74 -13.25 10.06
CA ALA A 129 6.60 -13.24 10.96
C ALA A 129 6.70 -12.03 11.90
N LEU A 130 5.62 -11.28 12.03
CA LEU A 130 5.56 -10.06 12.83
C LEU A 130 4.31 -10.08 13.72
N SER A 131 4.49 -9.78 14.99
CA SER A 131 3.39 -9.53 15.93
C SER A 131 3.42 -8.08 16.37
N THR A 132 2.31 -7.37 16.20
CA THR A 132 2.08 -5.99 16.68
C THR A 132 0.79 -5.93 17.50
N ALA A 133 0.50 -4.77 18.09
CA ALA A 133 -0.80 -4.53 18.71
C ALA A 133 -1.97 -4.69 17.72
N GLY A 134 -1.74 -4.42 16.43
CA GLY A 134 -2.73 -4.60 15.37
C GLY A 134 -2.93 -6.03 14.90
N GLY A 135 -2.09 -7.01 15.31
CA GLY A 135 -2.28 -8.41 14.94
C GLY A 135 -0.98 -9.19 14.69
N ARG A 136 -1.13 -10.38 14.10
CA ARG A 136 -0.01 -11.25 13.70
C ARG A 136 -0.02 -11.42 12.19
N TYR A 137 1.14 -11.28 11.58
CA TYR A 137 1.30 -11.17 10.14
C TYR A 137 2.49 -11.98 9.64
N ASN A 138 2.37 -12.53 8.43
CA ASN A 138 3.53 -12.97 7.65
C ASN A 138 3.81 -11.88 6.62
N THR A 139 4.93 -11.18 6.79
CA THR A 139 5.23 -9.95 6.05
C THR A 139 6.34 -10.18 5.03
N LEU A 140 6.26 -9.50 3.89
CA LEU A 140 7.43 -9.24 3.06
C LEU A 140 8.21 -8.08 3.68
N VAL A 141 9.50 -8.26 3.91
CA VAL A 141 10.37 -7.16 4.36
C VAL A 141 10.92 -6.45 3.12
N ILE A 142 10.49 -5.22 2.88
CA ILE A 142 10.93 -4.39 1.76
C ILE A 142 11.89 -3.34 2.30
N ARG A 143 13.13 -3.33 1.82
CA ARG A 143 14.05 -2.22 2.03
C ARG A 143 13.83 -1.20 0.92
N THR A 144 13.70 0.06 1.31
CA THR A 144 13.57 1.20 0.42
C THR A 144 14.67 2.21 0.72
N ASP A 145 15.41 2.60 -0.31
CA ASP A 145 16.42 3.64 -0.25
C ASP A 145 15.94 4.85 -1.06
N LEU A 146 15.81 6.00 -0.41
CA LEU A 146 15.51 7.28 -1.04
C LEU A 146 16.77 8.13 -1.06
N THR A 147 17.33 8.36 -2.24
CA THR A 147 18.46 9.25 -2.45
C THR A 147 17.97 10.60 -2.95
N THR A 148 18.41 11.67 -2.30
CA THR A 148 18.17 13.06 -2.69
C THR A 148 19.50 13.83 -2.68
N GLY A 149 19.46 15.13 -3.01
CA GLY A 149 20.65 15.99 -2.87
C GLY A 149 21.19 16.11 -1.44
N ALA A 150 20.39 15.78 -0.41
CA ALA A 150 20.80 15.80 0.99
C ALA A 150 21.46 14.48 1.46
N GLY A 151 21.40 13.42 0.65
CA GLY A 151 21.92 12.10 1.01
C GLY A 151 20.92 10.98 0.75
N THR A 152 21.23 9.79 1.27
CA THR A 152 20.37 8.60 1.15
C THR A 152 19.77 8.24 2.50
N THR A 153 18.45 8.04 2.53
CA THR A 153 17.72 7.54 3.70
C THR A 153 17.19 6.14 3.40
N THR A 154 17.44 5.20 4.31
CA THR A 154 16.94 3.82 4.22
C THR A 154 15.79 3.62 5.19
N GLN A 155 14.71 3.01 4.70
CA GLN A 155 13.57 2.54 5.48
C GLN A 155 13.28 1.08 5.16
N TYR A 156 12.74 0.36 6.14
CA TYR A 156 12.20 -0.99 5.98
C TYR A 156 10.69 -0.96 6.16
N GLN A 157 9.97 -1.60 5.25
CA GLN A 157 8.52 -1.76 5.27
C GLN A 157 8.21 -3.25 5.44
N TYR A 158 7.38 -3.57 6.42
CA TYR A 158 6.85 -4.90 6.63
C TYR A 158 5.48 -4.95 5.96
N PHE A 159 5.42 -5.48 4.75
CA PHE A 159 4.28 -5.41 3.86
C PHE A 159 3.48 -6.71 3.85
N VAL A 160 2.15 -6.60 3.91
CA VAL A 160 1.22 -7.73 3.77
C VAL A 160 0.38 -7.51 2.52
N PRO A 161 0.42 -8.41 1.52
CA PRO A 161 -0.43 -8.33 0.34
C PRO A 161 -1.91 -8.12 0.69
N GLY A 162 -2.54 -7.13 0.07
CA GLY A 162 -3.95 -6.78 0.30
C GLY A 162 -4.24 -5.98 1.57
N LEU A 163 -3.29 -5.88 2.49
CA LEU A 163 -3.41 -5.05 3.71
C LEU A 163 -2.50 -3.83 3.68
N GLY A 164 -1.32 -3.90 3.06
CA GLY A 164 -0.36 -2.80 3.02
C GLY A 164 0.75 -2.94 4.06
N THR A 165 1.38 -1.83 4.42
CA THR A 165 2.49 -1.81 5.38
C THR A 165 1.96 -1.91 6.81
N VAL A 166 2.39 -2.94 7.55
CA VAL A 166 2.01 -3.15 8.96
C VAL A 166 3.08 -2.70 9.95
N ARG A 167 4.29 -2.41 9.47
CA ARG A 167 5.36 -1.75 10.23
C ARG A 167 6.27 -0.99 9.30
N TYR A 168 6.64 0.23 9.68
CA TYR A 168 7.80 0.93 9.16
C TYR A 168 8.93 0.83 10.19
N ALA A 169 10.16 0.64 9.73
CA ALA A 169 11.35 0.66 10.58
C ALA A 169 12.50 1.40 9.90
N THR A 170 13.36 1.99 10.70
CA THR A 170 14.58 2.67 10.24
C THR A 170 15.81 1.81 10.57
N ALA A 171 16.94 2.14 9.96
CA ALA A 171 18.18 1.38 10.14
C ALA A 171 18.72 1.40 11.58
N ASP A 172 18.35 2.40 12.38
CA ASP A 172 18.70 2.53 13.80
C ASP A 172 17.80 1.69 14.73
N GLY A 173 16.85 0.94 14.18
CA GLY A 173 15.94 0.07 14.94
C GLY A 173 14.67 0.75 15.45
N SER A 174 14.47 2.05 15.20
CA SER A 174 13.18 2.70 15.47
C SER A 174 12.08 2.07 14.59
N SER A 175 10.87 1.95 15.12
CA SER A 175 9.75 1.36 14.38
C SER A 175 8.41 2.00 14.73
N ILE A 176 7.51 1.96 13.73
CA ILE A 176 6.16 2.49 13.77
C ILE A 176 5.24 1.36 13.30
N ASP A 177 4.32 0.94 14.16
CA ASP A 177 3.51 -0.26 13.95
C ASP A 177 2.06 0.09 13.62
N LEU A 178 1.45 -0.72 12.77
CA LEU A 178 0.00 -0.70 12.57
C LEU A 178 -0.70 -1.08 13.87
N THR A 179 -1.69 -0.28 14.22
CA THR A 179 -2.56 -0.45 15.39
C THR A 179 -4.02 -0.72 14.99
N ARG A 180 -4.47 -0.22 13.84
CA ARG A 180 -5.82 -0.43 13.31
C ARG A 180 -5.88 -0.28 11.80
#